data_AF-A0A524I377-F1
#
_entry.id   AF-A0A524I377-F1
#
_cell.length_a   1.000
_cell.length_b   1.000
_cell.length_c   1.000
_cell.angle_alpha   90.00
_cell.angle_beta   90.00
_cell.angle_gamma   90.00
#
_symmetry.space_group_name_H-M   'P 1'
#
loop_
_entity.id
_entity.type
_entity.pdbx_description
1 polymer ?
#
loop_
_entity_poly.entity_id
_entity_poly.type
_entity_poly.pdbx_seq_one_letter_code
_entity_poly.pdbx_strand_id
1 'polypeptide(L)'
;MDDDAPGKKVDFVTMSSEKIPFGRNNFIEVARKKAITDDGENEFISLSRGYYLPDGTERFKKSVTIPDDPAIKNFVIEKIRSM
;
A
#
# COMPACT_ATOMS: atom_id res chain seq x y z
N MET A 1 -10.10 19.39 -5.84
CA MET A 1 -9.54 18.38 -4.91
C MET A 1 -8.49 19.14 -4.15
N ASP A 2 -8.99 19.88 -3.18
CA ASP A 2 -8.26 20.87 -2.41
C ASP A 2 -7.68 20.12 -1.21
N ASP A 3 -6.40 19.83 -1.27
CA ASP A 3 -5.61 19.29 -0.15
C ASP A 3 -4.35 20.16 0.05
N ASP A 4 -4.54 21.47 -0.04
CA ASP A 4 -3.53 22.49 0.27
C ASP A 4 -3.79 23.04 1.69
N ALA A 5 -3.90 22.12 2.67
CA ALA A 5 -3.64 22.48 4.06
C ALA A 5 -2.12 22.65 4.22
N PRO A 6 -1.62 23.63 4.99
CA PRO A 6 -0.18 23.83 5.23
C PRO A 6 0.34 22.69 6.12
N GLY A 7 0.49 21.50 5.53
CA GLY A 7 0.72 20.25 6.22
C GLY A 7 2.20 19.94 6.30
N LYS A 8 2.67 19.60 7.50
CA LYS A 8 3.97 19.00 7.81
C LYS A 8 4.56 18.18 6.67
N LYS A 9 5.88 18.26 6.48
CA LYS A 9 6.60 17.35 5.58
C LYS A 9 6.34 15.91 6.04
N VAL A 10 5.69 15.12 5.18
CA VAL A 10 5.47 13.69 5.41
C VAL A 10 6.33 12.93 4.42
N ASP A 11 7.34 12.22 4.93
CA ASP A 11 8.19 11.36 4.13
C ASP A 11 7.66 9.93 4.18
N PHE A 12 7.41 9.34 3.02
CA PHE A 12 6.94 7.96 2.92
C PHE A 12 8.08 7.02 2.55
N VAL A 13 8.41 6.10 3.45
CA VAL A 13 9.44 5.08 3.26
C VAL A 13 8.79 3.73 3.07
N THR A 14 9.18 2.97 2.04
CA THR A 14 8.76 1.57 1.87
C THR A 14 9.78 0.67 2.56
N MET A 15 9.35 -0.08 3.58
CA MET A 15 10.22 -0.96 4.36
C MET A 15 10.35 -2.34 3.72
N SER A 16 9.25 -2.87 3.20
CA SER A 16 9.23 -4.13 2.47
C SER A 16 8.08 -4.14 1.48
N SER A 17 8.23 -4.88 0.39
CA SER A 17 7.18 -5.08 -0.59
C SER A 17 7.31 -6.46 -1.22
N GLU A 18 6.22 -7.19 -1.26
CA GLU A 18 6.10 -8.45 -1.97
C GLU A 18 5.01 -8.33 -3.02
N LYS A 19 5.24 -8.88 -4.22
CA LYS A 19 4.28 -8.85 -5.31
C LYS A 19 4.12 -10.20 -5.96
N ILE A 20 2.89 -10.49 -6.38
CA ILE A 20 2.54 -11.69 -7.12
C ILE A 20 1.85 -11.32 -8.44
N PRO A 21 2.32 -11.83 -9.59
CA PRO A 21 1.66 -11.62 -10.86
C PRO A 21 0.36 -12.44 -10.94
N PHE A 22 -0.62 -11.95 -11.69
CA PHE A 22 -1.84 -12.68 -12.00
C PHE A 22 -2.45 -12.25 -13.35
N GLY A 23 -3.25 -13.13 -13.94
CA GLY A 23 -3.83 -12.89 -15.26
C GLY A 23 -2.75 -12.68 -16.32
N ARG A 24 -3.02 -11.81 -17.32
CA ARG A 24 -2.11 -11.60 -18.45
C ARG A 24 -0.93 -10.66 -18.15
N ASN A 25 -1.18 -9.57 -17.44
CA ASN A 25 -0.20 -8.53 -17.17
C ASN A 25 -0.45 -7.78 -15.85
N ASN A 26 -1.21 -8.34 -14.92
CA ASN A 26 -1.52 -7.66 -13.65
C ASN A 26 -0.62 -8.22 -12.53
N PHE A 27 -0.53 -7.46 -11.45
CA PHE A 27 0.06 -7.93 -10.20
C PHE A 27 -0.69 -7.35 -9.00
N ILE A 28 -0.64 -8.08 -7.89
CA ILE A 28 -0.97 -7.55 -6.57
C ILE A 28 0.34 -7.37 -5.81
N GLU A 29 0.49 -6.23 -5.16
CA GLU A 29 1.60 -5.90 -4.28
C GLU A 29 1.07 -5.68 -2.86
N VAL A 30 1.75 -6.25 -1.88
CA VAL A 30 1.60 -5.94 -0.46
C VAL A 30 2.88 -5.27 0.00
N ALA A 31 2.81 -4.01 0.40
CA ALA A 31 3.97 -3.24 0.84
C ALA A 31 3.78 -2.71 2.27
N ARG A 32 4.78 -2.87 3.14
CA ARG A 32 4.84 -2.20 4.44
C ARG A 32 5.52 -0.86 4.26
N LYS A 33 4.83 0.22 4.63
CA LYS A 33 5.29 1.59 4.49
C LYS A 33 5.28 2.29 5.85
N LYS A 34 6.15 3.28 6.00
CA LYS A 34 6.25 4.16 7.16
C LYS A 34 6.08 5.59 6.68
N ALA A 35 5.15 6.32 7.27
CA ALA A 35 5.04 7.77 7.16
C ALA A 35 5.84 8.39 8.30
N ILE A 36 6.86 9.18 7.98
CA ILE A 36 7.68 9.93 8.93
C ILE A 36 7.21 11.37 8.89
N THR A 37 6.83 11.89 10.05
CA THR A 37 6.44 13.29 10.25
C THR A 37 7.26 13.89 11.39
N ASP A 38 7.30 15.21 11.49
CA ASP A 38 8.03 15.91 12.58
C ASP A 38 7.57 15.48 14.00
N ASP A 39 6.37 14.92 14.14
CA ASP A 39 5.77 14.54 15.43
C ASP A 39 5.78 13.02 15.67
N GLY A 40 6.25 12.23 14.71
CA GLY A 40 6.34 10.78 14.87
C GLY A 40 6.28 10.00 13.59
N GLU A 41 6.45 8.69 13.76
CA GLU A 41 6.46 7.70 12.69
C GLU A 41 5.20 6.83 12.78
N ASN A 42 4.52 6.61 11.66
CA ASN A 42 3.37 5.71 11.58
C ASN A 42 3.57 4.65 10.51
N GLU A 43 3.42 3.37 10.87
CA GLU A 43 3.53 2.25 9.96
C GLU A 43 2.16 1.85 9.42
N PHE A 44 2.10 1.43 8.16
CA PHE A 44 0.89 0.95 7.52
C PHE A 44 1.21 -0.04 6.39
N ILE A 45 0.21 -0.85 6.02
CA ILE A 45 0.29 -1.78 4.91
C ILE A 45 -0.44 -1.16 3.71
N SER A 46 0.17 -1.20 2.54
CA SER A 46 -0.40 -0.78 1.26
C SER A 46 -0.62 -2.03 0.42
N LEU A 47 -1.88 -2.39 0.17
CA LEU A 47 -2.24 -3.42 -0.79
C LEU A 47 -2.60 -2.74 -2.12
N SER A 48 -1.81 -2.98 -3.16
CA SER A 48 -1.92 -2.29 -4.43
C SER A 48 -2.15 -3.28 -5.58
N ARG A 49 -3.02 -2.91 -6.52
CA ARG A 49 -3.12 -3.59 -7.81
C ARG A 49 -2.39 -2.77 -8.87
N GLY A 50 -1.45 -3.40 -9.57
CA GLY A 50 -0.77 -2.82 -10.71
C GLY A 50 -0.82 -3.70 -11.95
N TYR A 51 -0.18 -3.22 -13.01
CA TYR A 51 -0.02 -3.91 -14.27
C TYR A 51 1.31 -3.56 -14.93
N TYR A 52 1.80 -4.48 -15.76
CA TYR A 52 2.98 -4.31 -16.60
C TYR A 52 2.58 -3.77 -17.97
N LEU A 53 3.36 -2.80 -18.45
CA LEU A 53 3.31 -2.29 -19.81
C LEU A 53 4.13 -3.19 -20.76
N PRO A 54 3.96 -3.07 -22.09
CA PRO A 54 4.72 -3.87 -23.07
C PRO A 54 6.23 -3.70 -22.98
N ASP A 55 6.70 -2.55 -22.47
CA ASP A 55 8.11 -2.25 -22.21
C ASP A 55 8.63 -2.82 -20.87
N GLY A 56 7.77 -3.53 -20.13
CA GLY A 56 8.09 -4.12 -18.82
C GLY A 56 7.94 -3.16 -17.65
N THR A 57 7.60 -1.88 -17.87
CA THR A 57 7.43 -0.92 -16.79
C THR A 57 6.15 -1.18 -15.99
N GLU A 58 6.20 -0.88 -14.69
CA GLU A 58 5.09 -1.11 -13.76
C GLU A 58 4.25 0.15 -13.57
N ARG A 59 2.92 -0.04 -13.59
CA ARG A 59 1.97 1.02 -13.23
C ARG A 59 0.99 0.53 -12.18
N PHE A 60 0.79 1.35 -11.16
CA PHE A 60 -0.23 1.11 -10.13
C PHE A 60 -1.57 1.67 -10.60
N LYS A 61 -2.65 0.92 -10.36
CA LYS A 61 -4.01 1.30 -10.75
C LYS A 61 -4.83 1.77 -9.55
N LYS A 62 -4.87 0.95 -8.49
CA LYS A 62 -5.59 1.24 -7.25
C LYS A 62 -4.81 0.66 -6.08
N SER A 63 -4.89 1.33 -4.93
CA SER A 63 -4.34 0.85 -3.67
C SER A 63 -5.36 1.02 -2.55
N VAL A 64 -5.21 0.20 -1.52
CA VAL A 64 -5.89 0.35 -0.24
C VAL A 64 -4.84 0.38 0.86
N THR A 65 -4.99 1.35 1.75
CA THR A 65 -4.16 1.51 2.93
C THR A 65 -4.83 0.82 4.11
N ILE A 66 -4.08 -0.05 4.79
CA ILE A 66 -4.50 -0.76 5.98
C ILE A 66 -3.59 -0.27 7.12
N PRO A 67 -4.14 0.37 8.17
CA PRO A 67 -3.36 0.77 9.35
C PRO A 67 -2.63 -0.43 9.98
N ASP A 68 -1.48 -0.21 10.62
CA ASP A 68 -0.76 -1.26 11.35
C ASP A 68 -1.40 -1.59 12.72
N ASP A 69 -2.73 -1.60 12.78
CA ASP A 69 -3.50 -1.98 13.96
C ASP A 69 -3.75 -3.52 13.93
N PRO A 70 -3.43 -4.26 15.00
CA PRO A 70 -3.61 -5.71 15.04
C PRO A 70 -5.05 -6.18 14.81
N ALA A 71 -6.06 -5.47 15.33
CA ALA A 71 -7.46 -5.86 15.18
C ALA A 71 -7.93 -5.66 13.74
N ILE A 72 -7.57 -4.53 13.11
CA ILE A 72 -7.89 -4.26 11.70
C ILE A 72 -7.19 -5.26 10.79
N LYS A 73 -5.89 -5.53 11.00
CA LYS A 73 -5.14 -6.51 10.20
C LYS A 73 -5.75 -7.90 10.29
N ASN A 74 -6.05 -8.38 11.49
CA ASN A 74 -6.63 -9.69 11.70
C ASN A 74 -8.00 -9.81 11.01
N PHE A 75 -8.85 -8.79 11.15
CA PHE A 75 -10.14 -8.75 10.48
C PHE A 75 -10.00 -8.88 8.95
N VAL A 76 -9.09 -8.12 8.34
CA VAL A 76 -8.86 -8.18 6.89
C VAL A 76 -8.35 -9.56 6.46
N ILE A 77 -7.36 -10.11 7.18
CA ILE A 77 -6.78 -11.43 6.88
C ILE A 77 -7.84 -12.52 6.98
N GLU A 78 -8.63 -12.53 8.05
CA GLU A 78 -9.69 -13.52 8.26
C GLU A 78 -10.75 -13.45 7.16
N LYS A 79 -11.22 -12.24 6.80
CA LYS A 79 -12.22 -12.07 5.75
C LYS A 79 -11.70 -12.53 4.39
N ILE A 80 -10.45 -12.21 4.04
CA ILE A 80 -9.83 -12.68 2.80
C ILE A 80 -9.67 -14.21 2.79
N ARG A 81 -9.31 -14.82 3.91
CA ARG A 81 -9.17 -16.30 4.00
C ARG A 81 -10.50 -17.05 3.96
N SER A 82 -11.57 -16.41 4.43
CA SER A 82 -12.90 -17.03 4.54
C SER A 82 -13.76 -16.95 3.29
N MET A 83 -13.41 -16.07 2.35
CA MET A 83 -14.06 -15.94 1.03
C MET A 83 -13.41 -16.86 0.02
#